data_AF-S8CWB6-F1
#
_entry.id   AF-S8CWB6-F1
#
_cell.length_a   1.000
_cell.length_b   1.000
_cell.length_c   1.000
_cell.angle_alpha   90.00
_cell.angle_beta   90.00
_cell.angle_gamma   90.00
#
_symmetry.space_group_name_H-M   'P 1'
#
loop_
_entity.id
_entity.type
_entity.pdbx_description
1 polymer ?
#
loop_
_entity_poly.entity_id
_entity_poly.type
_entity_poly.pdbx_seq_one_letter_code
_entity_poly.pdbx_strand_id
1 'polypeptide(L)'
;DYDPNEENPGTSPFSEPETQIMRKLSLSFEPHIWVNVHSGMEALFMPYDHKNTTPDGMSSHIMKSIIEEMNRLHLGGRCLVGSGGGSVGYLAHGTATDYMYDVARVPMAFTFEIYGDLKASSDDCFKMFNPVDIATFNRVLDDWCAAFLHLFRIGGAKRIDGGAKATGSSFEKLVSIDDYLNGYLIQRKSRYGKKVEVIDYGLQEIRTYFRLFMLSSVLLLFMFCTRISKGARPAAVN
;
A
#
# COMPACT_ATOMS: atom_id res chain seq x y z
N ASP A 1 -21.53 1.51 19.40
CA ASP A 1 -20.43 2.23 18.76
C ASP A 1 -20.75 2.69 17.36
N TYR A 2 -21.70 2.05 16.65
CA TYR A 2 -22.02 2.44 15.28
C TYR A 2 -22.56 3.88 15.15
N ASP A 3 -21.87 4.74 14.40
CA ASP A 3 -22.35 6.06 13.98
C ASP A 3 -22.59 6.08 12.45
N PRO A 4 -23.84 6.14 11.98
CA PRO A 4 -24.13 6.12 10.54
C PRO A 4 -23.65 7.36 9.78
N ASN A 5 -23.27 8.45 10.45
CA ASN A 5 -22.74 9.64 9.76
C ASN A 5 -21.26 9.46 9.39
N GLU A 6 -20.51 8.72 10.19
CA GLU A 6 -19.07 8.49 10.01
C GLU A 6 -18.77 7.08 9.46
N GLU A 7 -19.65 6.11 9.74
CA GLU A 7 -19.45 4.69 9.43
C GLU A 7 -20.51 4.13 8.44
N ASN A 8 -21.06 4.97 7.56
CA ASN A 8 -22.02 4.51 6.55
C ASN A 8 -21.37 3.48 5.60
N PRO A 9 -21.85 2.22 5.54
CA PRO A 9 -21.25 1.18 4.70
C PRO A 9 -21.54 1.34 3.21
N GLY A 10 -22.34 2.34 2.82
CA GLY A 10 -22.81 2.53 1.46
C GLY A 10 -24.06 1.69 1.14
N THR A 11 -24.50 1.73 -0.12
CA THR A 11 -25.76 1.09 -0.56
C THR A 11 -25.63 -0.42 -0.78
N SER A 12 -24.40 -0.92 -0.99
CA SER A 12 -24.09 -2.34 -1.19
C SER A 12 -22.58 -2.57 -1.07
N PRO A 13 -22.10 -3.81 -0.87
CA PRO A 13 -20.67 -4.10 -0.89
C PRO A 13 -20.01 -3.57 -2.16
N PHE A 14 -18.95 -2.78 -2.00
CA PHE A 14 -18.24 -2.10 -3.09
C PHE A 14 -19.09 -1.09 -3.89
N SER A 15 -20.03 -0.38 -3.25
CA SER A 15 -20.77 0.72 -3.91
C SER A 15 -19.85 1.87 -4.33
N GLU A 16 -18.82 2.15 -3.54
CA GLU A 16 -17.91 3.27 -3.79
C GLU A 16 -16.86 2.92 -4.86
N PRO A 17 -16.58 3.82 -5.82
CA PRO A 17 -15.66 3.53 -6.92
C PRO A 17 -14.22 3.22 -6.45
N GLU A 18 -13.77 3.85 -5.36
CA GLU A 18 -12.46 3.62 -4.74
C GLU A 18 -12.31 2.18 -4.27
N THR A 19 -13.34 1.65 -3.61
CA THR A 19 -13.35 0.26 -3.11
C THR A 19 -13.37 -0.74 -4.27
N GLN A 20 -14.05 -0.42 -5.38
CA GLN A 20 -14.04 -1.26 -6.58
C GLN A 20 -12.67 -1.30 -7.26
N ILE A 21 -11.94 -0.18 -7.26
CA ILE A 21 -10.56 -0.12 -7.78
C ILE A 21 -9.66 -1.01 -6.95
N MET A 22 -9.68 -0.87 -5.62
CA MET A 22 -8.84 -1.70 -4.75
C MET A 22 -9.17 -3.18 -4.86
N ARG A 23 -10.46 -3.53 -4.97
CA ARG A 23 -10.89 -4.90 -5.25
C ARG A 23 -10.29 -5.42 -6.55
N LYS A 24 -10.39 -4.67 -7.65
CA LYS A 24 -9.85 -5.10 -8.96
C LYS A 24 -8.33 -5.26 -8.91
N LEU A 25 -7.61 -4.35 -8.26
CA LEU A 25 -6.17 -4.43 -8.11
C LEU A 25 -5.74 -5.66 -7.30
N SER A 26 -6.41 -5.94 -6.17
CA SER A 26 -6.08 -7.13 -5.37
C SER A 26 -6.22 -8.43 -6.16
N LEU A 27 -7.20 -8.50 -7.05
CA LEU A 27 -7.45 -9.66 -7.92
C LEU A 27 -6.53 -9.73 -9.14
N SER A 28 -5.91 -8.61 -9.55
CA SER A 28 -5.11 -8.60 -10.78
C SER A 28 -3.70 -9.14 -10.58
N PHE A 29 -3.14 -9.05 -9.37
CA PHE A 29 -1.77 -9.48 -9.09
C PHE A 29 -1.61 -10.33 -7.83
N GLU A 30 -2.69 -10.58 -7.07
CA GLU A 30 -2.71 -11.49 -5.91
C GLU A 30 -1.60 -11.18 -4.88
N PRO A 31 -1.75 -10.10 -4.08
CA PRO A 31 -0.70 -9.67 -3.17
C PRO A 31 -0.35 -10.76 -2.14
N HIS A 32 0.93 -10.82 -1.79
CA HIS A 32 1.42 -11.68 -0.70
C HIS A 32 1.25 -11.02 0.66
N ILE A 33 1.31 -9.68 0.68
CA ILE A 33 1.16 -8.84 1.85
C ILE A 33 0.20 -7.71 1.48
N TRP A 34 -0.76 -7.46 2.36
CA TRP A 34 -1.64 -6.31 2.35
C TRP A 34 -1.44 -5.54 3.65
N VAL A 35 -1.28 -4.22 3.54
CA VAL A 35 -1.30 -3.33 4.72
C VAL A 35 -2.23 -2.17 4.42
N ASN A 36 -3.22 -2.00 5.29
CA ASN A 36 -4.13 -0.87 5.34
C ASN A 36 -3.63 0.12 6.42
N VAL A 37 -3.28 1.34 6.05
CA VAL A 37 -2.63 2.31 6.95
C VAL A 37 -3.64 3.35 7.41
N HIS A 38 -3.75 3.51 8.73
CA HIS A 38 -4.71 4.36 9.43
C HIS A 38 -4.01 5.20 10.51
N SER A 39 -4.72 6.16 11.07
CA SER A 39 -4.31 6.88 12.27
C SER A 39 -5.51 7.09 13.19
N GLY A 40 -5.25 7.50 14.42
CA GLY A 40 -6.21 7.63 15.52
C GLY A 40 -5.72 6.94 16.79
N MET A 41 -4.82 5.97 16.63
CA MET A 41 -4.12 5.29 17.73
C MET A 41 -2.76 4.73 17.26
N GLU A 42 -2.05 4.03 18.15
CA GLU A 42 -0.84 3.27 17.78
C GLU A 42 -1.09 1.76 17.94
N ALA A 43 -1.22 1.05 16.82
CA ALA A 43 -1.56 -0.37 16.82
C ALA A 43 -1.12 -1.10 15.54
N LEU A 44 -0.95 -2.42 15.70
CA LEU A 44 -0.66 -3.38 14.66
C LEU A 44 -1.73 -4.46 14.70
N PHE A 45 -2.75 -4.29 13.87
CA PHE A 45 -3.85 -5.24 13.79
C PHE A 45 -3.63 -6.26 12.68
N MET A 46 -4.14 -7.44 12.97
CA MET A 46 -4.42 -8.50 12.02
C MET A 46 -5.92 -8.84 12.08
N PRO A 47 -6.46 -9.65 11.16
CA PRO A 47 -7.83 -10.10 11.26
C PRO A 47 -8.11 -10.81 12.61
N TYR A 48 -9.37 -10.93 13.04
CA TYR A 48 -10.54 -10.34 12.39
C TYR A 48 -10.91 -8.99 13.02
N ASP A 49 -11.43 -8.08 12.20
CA ASP A 49 -12.05 -6.84 12.67
C ASP A 49 -13.53 -7.06 13.01
N HIS A 50 -14.23 -7.87 12.21
CA HIS A 50 -15.67 -8.15 12.39
C HIS A 50 -16.00 -9.24 13.41
N LYS A 51 -14.99 -9.87 14.03
CA LYS A 51 -15.15 -10.91 15.05
C LYS A 51 -14.24 -10.64 16.24
N ASN A 52 -14.71 -10.96 17.44
CA ASN A 52 -13.91 -10.95 18.67
C ASN A 52 -13.02 -12.21 18.78
N THR A 53 -12.42 -12.64 17.67
CA THR A 53 -11.59 -13.84 17.61
C THR A 53 -10.44 -13.59 16.65
N THR A 54 -9.25 -14.02 17.03
CA THR A 54 -8.11 -14.08 16.11
C THR A 54 -8.26 -15.32 15.23
N PRO A 55 -7.96 -15.27 13.91
CA PRO A 55 -7.92 -16.43 13.06
C PRO A 55 -6.98 -17.50 13.63
N ASP A 56 -7.34 -18.76 13.47
CA ASP A 56 -6.50 -19.87 13.89
C ASP A 56 -5.46 -20.26 12.81
N GLY A 57 -4.50 -21.07 13.21
CA GLY A 57 -3.57 -21.74 12.30
C GLY A 57 -2.24 -21.01 12.07
N MET A 58 -1.38 -21.66 11.29
CA MET A 58 0.03 -21.28 11.17
C MET A 58 0.24 -19.89 10.55
N SER A 59 -0.56 -19.52 9.54
CA SER A 59 -0.48 -18.18 8.91
C SER A 59 -0.76 -17.08 9.93
N SER A 60 -1.79 -17.23 10.77
CA SER A 60 -2.11 -16.29 11.85
C SER A 60 -0.97 -16.17 12.87
N HIS A 61 -0.40 -17.29 13.32
CA HIS A 61 0.76 -17.26 14.21
C HIS A 61 1.99 -16.57 13.59
N ILE A 62 2.24 -16.80 12.30
CA ILE A 62 3.32 -16.13 11.57
C ILE A 62 3.07 -14.62 11.49
N MET A 63 1.86 -14.20 11.13
CA MET A 63 1.48 -12.79 11.07
C MET A 63 1.69 -12.11 12.42
N LYS A 64 1.16 -12.71 13.50
CA LYS A 64 1.30 -12.19 14.86
C LYS A 64 2.76 -12.06 15.28
N SER A 65 3.57 -13.10 15.03
CA SER A 65 4.99 -13.07 15.36
C SER A 65 5.75 -11.96 14.62
N ILE A 66 5.41 -11.69 13.35
CA ILE A 66 6.04 -10.62 12.56
C ILE A 66 5.73 -9.25 13.16
N ILE A 67 4.46 -8.97 13.48
CA ILE A 67 4.07 -7.66 14.00
C ILE A 67 4.55 -7.45 15.44
N GLU A 68 4.62 -8.49 16.27
CA GLU A 68 5.24 -8.43 17.60
C GLU A 68 6.74 -8.12 17.52
N GLU A 69 7.46 -8.79 16.61
CA GLU A 69 8.87 -8.54 16.36
C GLU A 69 9.12 -7.11 15.85
N MET A 70 8.31 -6.67 14.88
CA MET A 70 8.38 -5.33 14.30
C MET A 70 8.11 -4.25 15.35
N ASN A 71 7.09 -4.42 16.20
CA ASN A 71 6.77 -3.51 17.29
C ASN A 71 7.96 -3.34 18.25
N ARG A 72 8.57 -4.46 18.66
CA ARG A 72 9.71 -4.46 19.58
C ARG A 72 10.94 -3.78 18.97
N LEU A 73 11.22 -3.99 17.69
CA LEU A 73 12.46 -3.54 17.05
C LEU A 73 12.39 -2.09 16.56
N HIS A 74 11.25 -1.65 16.04
CA HIS A 74 11.14 -0.36 15.34
C HIS A 74 10.17 0.61 16.02
N LEU A 75 9.22 0.11 16.81
CA LEU A 75 8.17 0.93 17.41
C LEU A 75 8.31 1.04 18.94
N GLY A 76 9.38 0.51 19.52
CA GLY A 76 9.64 0.59 20.97
C GLY A 76 8.61 -0.15 21.83
N GLY A 77 7.86 -1.10 21.25
CA GLY A 77 6.84 -1.87 21.96
C GLY A 77 5.58 -1.10 22.33
N ARG A 78 5.37 0.10 21.76
CA ARG A 78 4.26 0.99 22.14
C ARG A 78 2.93 0.65 21.48
N CYS A 79 2.96 -0.06 20.35
CA CYS A 79 1.74 -0.37 19.62
C CYS A 79 0.96 -1.50 20.28
N LEU A 80 -0.36 -1.40 20.32
CA LEU A 80 -1.25 -2.52 20.63
C LEU A 80 -1.15 -3.57 19.51
N VAL A 81 -1.13 -4.87 19.85
CA VAL A 81 -0.97 -5.95 18.86
C VAL A 81 -2.07 -7.00 19.03
N GLY A 82 -2.75 -7.36 17.94
CA GLY A 82 -3.73 -8.47 17.96
C GLY A 82 -4.78 -8.38 16.85
N SER A 83 -5.91 -9.07 17.05
CA SER A 83 -7.06 -8.96 16.15
C SER A 83 -7.77 -7.63 16.35
N GLY A 84 -8.20 -6.95 15.29
CA GLY A 84 -8.89 -5.66 15.43
C GLY A 84 -10.12 -5.74 16.33
N GLY A 85 -11.02 -6.70 16.06
CA GLY A 85 -12.25 -6.93 16.81
C GLY A 85 -12.04 -7.52 18.20
N GLY A 86 -10.85 -8.09 18.47
CA GLY A 86 -10.48 -8.62 19.79
C GLY A 86 -9.70 -7.64 20.67
N SER A 87 -9.01 -6.67 20.07
CA SER A 87 -8.09 -5.77 20.77
C SER A 87 -8.65 -4.36 21.02
N VAL A 88 -9.52 -3.85 20.14
CA VAL A 88 -9.95 -2.43 20.17
C VAL A 88 -11.23 -2.21 20.99
N GLY A 89 -12.03 -3.26 21.20
CA GLY A 89 -13.23 -3.21 22.04
C GLY A 89 -14.54 -2.97 21.29
N TYR A 90 -14.52 -2.87 19.96
CA TYR A 90 -15.70 -2.90 19.09
C TYR A 90 -15.44 -3.76 17.85
N LEU A 91 -16.52 -4.10 17.13
CA LEU A 91 -16.46 -4.90 15.91
C LEU A 91 -16.68 -4.00 14.70
N ALA A 92 -15.76 -4.05 13.73
CA ALA A 92 -15.87 -3.31 12.48
C ALA A 92 -16.23 -4.26 11.34
N HIS A 93 -17.35 -4.01 10.67
CA HIS A 93 -17.83 -4.82 9.56
C HIS A 93 -17.44 -4.20 8.21
N GLY A 94 -17.19 -5.05 7.21
CA GLY A 94 -16.86 -4.59 5.85
C GLY A 94 -15.45 -4.02 5.69
N THR A 95 -14.53 -4.33 6.60
CA THR A 95 -13.15 -3.82 6.53
C THR A 95 -12.36 -4.42 5.37
N ALA A 96 -11.42 -3.64 4.84
CA ALA A 96 -10.54 -4.08 3.77
C ALA A 96 -9.66 -5.26 4.22
N THR A 97 -9.16 -5.23 5.46
CA THR A 97 -8.26 -6.26 6.00
C THR A 97 -8.94 -7.62 6.09
N ASP A 98 -10.19 -7.67 6.56
CA ASP A 98 -10.96 -8.92 6.60
C ASP A 98 -11.29 -9.42 5.18
N TYR A 99 -11.67 -8.54 4.26
CA TYR A 99 -11.90 -8.92 2.86
C TYR A 99 -10.64 -9.50 2.22
N MET A 100 -9.49 -8.84 2.42
CA MET A 100 -8.21 -9.26 1.85
C MET A 100 -7.79 -10.63 2.38
N TYR A 101 -8.05 -10.90 3.67
CA TYR A 101 -7.74 -12.17 4.29
C TYR A 101 -8.69 -13.31 3.85
N ASP A 102 -10.00 -13.15 4.05
CA ASP A 102 -10.97 -14.24 3.85
C ASP A 102 -11.38 -14.43 2.39
N VAL A 103 -11.49 -13.35 1.61
CA VAL A 103 -12.02 -13.40 0.24
C VAL A 103 -10.90 -13.36 -0.78
N ALA A 104 -10.00 -12.37 -0.71
CA ALA A 104 -8.88 -12.27 -1.65
C ALA A 104 -7.72 -13.24 -1.33
N ARG A 105 -7.78 -13.92 -0.18
CA ARG A 105 -6.81 -14.94 0.26
C ARG A 105 -5.36 -14.44 0.30
N VAL A 106 -5.17 -13.17 0.65
CA VAL A 106 -3.85 -12.59 0.88
C VAL A 106 -3.22 -13.28 2.09
N PRO A 107 -2.03 -13.90 1.96
CA PRO A 107 -1.40 -14.68 3.04
C PRO A 107 -1.16 -13.90 4.33
N MET A 108 -0.92 -12.59 4.21
CA MET A 108 -0.67 -11.69 5.33
C MET A 108 -1.39 -10.36 5.10
N ALA A 109 -2.48 -10.12 5.83
CA ALA A 109 -3.26 -8.89 5.76
C ALA A 109 -3.24 -8.15 7.10
N PHE A 110 -2.94 -6.87 7.09
CA PHE A 110 -2.80 -6.07 8.31
C PHE A 110 -3.53 -4.73 8.23
N THR A 111 -3.93 -4.21 9.38
CA THR A 111 -4.27 -2.78 9.56
C THR A 111 -3.26 -2.18 10.53
N PHE A 112 -2.56 -1.13 10.13
CA PHE A 112 -1.60 -0.44 10.99
C PHE A 112 -2.10 0.96 11.32
N GLU A 113 -2.22 1.24 12.62
CA GLU A 113 -2.56 2.54 13.18
C GLU A 113 -1.26 3.24 13.57
N ILE A 114 -0.89 4.28 12.82
CA ILE A 114 0.50 4.77 12.83
C ILE A 114 0.76 5.92 13.80
N TYR A 115 -0.29 6.56 14.26
CA TYR A 115 -0.24 7.74 15.12
C TYR A 115 -1.59 7.97 15.77
N GLY A 116 -1.61 8.39 17.03
CA GLY A 116 -2.80 8.95 17.66
C GLY A 116 -2.45 9.79 18.88
N ASP A 117 -2.96 11.01 18.96
CA ASP A 117 -2.84 11.83 20.18
C ASP A 117 -4.10 11.69 21.04
N LEU A 118 -4.05 10.76 21.99
CA LEU A 118 -5.14 10.51 22.95
C LEU A 118 -5.38 11.68 23.93
N LYS A 119 -4.53 12.71 23.92
CA LYS A 119 -4.70 13.94 24.72
C LYS A 119 -5.30 15.08 23.89
N ALA A 120 -5.50 14.91 22.59
CA ALA A 120 -6.19 15.89 21.77
C ALA A 120 -7.65 16.03 22.24
N SER A 121 -8.21 17.23 22.10
CA SER A 121 -9.64 17.44 22.31
C SER A 121 -10.43 16.67 21.26
N SER A 122 -11.65 16.25 21.58
CA SER A 122 -12.59 15.71 20.58
C SER A 122 -12.85 16.69 19.43
N ASP A 123 -12.68 17.98 19.67
CA ASP A 123 -12.89 19.03 18.68
C ASP A 123 -11.64 19.32 17.83
N ASP A 124 -10.49 18.75 18.18
CA ASP A 124 -9.21 18.93 17.45
C ASP A 124 -8.82 17.64 16.73
N CYS A 125 -9.66 17.27 15.74
CA CYS A 125 -9.46 16.07 14.94
C CYS A 125 -8.09 16.08 14.25
N PHE A 126 -7.62 17.25 13.77
CA PHE A 126 -6.35 17.29 13.05
C PHE A 126 -5.21 16.80 13.95
N LYS A 127 -5.10 17.30 15.18
CA LYS A 127 -4.09 16.88 16.14
C LYS A 127 -4.27 15.44 16.60
N MET A 128 -5.52 14.99 16.75
CA MET A 128 -5.81 13.61 17.13
C MET A 128 -5.21 12.60 16.14
N PHE A 129 -5.33 12.90 14.85
CA PHE A 129 -4.96 11.99 13.76
C PHE A 129 -3.61 12.30 13.12
N ASN A 130 -3.00 13.46 13.39
CA ASN A 130 -1.79 13.92 12.71
C ASN A 130 -0.78 14.59 13.66
N PRO A 131 0.53 14.32 13.50
CA PRO A 131 1.57 15.10 14.14
C PRO A 131 1.48 16.58 13.76
N VAL A 132 1.44 17.47 14.75
CA VAL A 132 1.35 18.92 14.55
C VAL A 132 2.71 19.63 14.59
N ASP A 133 3.77 18.92 15.01
CA ASP A 133 5.13 19.42 15.05
C ASP A 133 6.07 18.55 14.20
N ILE A 134 7.11 19.19 13.66
CA ILE A 134 8.04 18.55 12.72
C ILE A 134 8.86 17.43 13.36
N ALA A 135 9.15 17.51 14.66
CA ALA A 135 9.95 16.51 15.34
C ALA A 135 9.15 15.21 15.49
N THR A 136 7.89 15.31 15.92
CA THR A 136 6.97 14.17 15.99
C THR A 136 6.69 13.60 14.61
N PHE A 137 6.45 14.47 13.61
CA PHE A 137 6.24 14.04 12.23
C PHE A 137 7.40 13.20 11.69
N ASN A 138 8.63 13.70 11.83
CA ASN A 138 9.83 12.98 11.38
C ASN A 138 10.02 11.67 12.14
N ARG A 139 9.81 11.66 13.46
CA ARG A 139 9.90 10.42 14.26
C ARG A 139 8.89 9.37 13.78
N VAL A 140 7.64 9.75 13.56
CA VAL A 140 6.60 8.84 13.05
C VAL A 140 7.00 8.30 11.68
N LEU A 141 7.46 9.17 10.77
CA LEU A 141 7.94 8.73 9.46
C LEU A 141 9.12 7.76 9.57
N ASP A 142 10.14 8.07 10.38
CA ASP A 142 11.34 7.25 10.51
C ASP A 142 11.03 5.86 11.07
N ASP A 143 10.25 5.82 12.17
CA ASP A 143 9.84 4.57 12.83
C ASP A 143 9.05 3.67 11.87
N TRP A 144 8.06 4.23 11.17
CA TRP A 144 7.21 3.47 10.26
C TRP A 144 7.91 3.11 8.94
N CYS A 145 8.78 3.96 8.41
CA CYS A 145 9.64 3.59 7.28
C CYS A 145 10.49 2.37 7.62
N ALA A 146 11.12 2.35 8.80
CA ALA A 146 11.90 1.21 9.26
C ALA A 146 11.04 -0.06 9.43
N ALA A 147 9.84 0.09 10.00
CA ALA A 147 8.87 -0.99 10.17
C ALA A 147 8.45 -1.60 8.81
N PHE A 148 8.07 -0.77 7.83
CA PHE A 148 7.70 -1.24 6.50
C PHE A 148 8.86 -1.94 5.78
N LEU A 149 10.07 -1.36 5.81
CA LEU A 149 11.26 -1.99 5.23
C LEU A 149 11.55 -3.36 5.88
N HIS A 150 11.32 -3.49 7.19
CA HIS A 150 11.41 -4.77 7.87
C HIS A 150 10.36 -5.77 7.37
N LEU A 151 9.10 -5.35 7.28
CA LEU A 151 8.01 -6.19 6.77
C LEU A 151 8.29 -6.67 5.34
N PHE A 152 8.76 -5.80 4.45
CA PHE A 152 9.17 -6.15 3.09
C PHE A 152 10.28 -7.20 3.07
N ARG A 153 11.30 -7.03 3.93
CA ARG A 153 12.42 -7.98 4.03
C ARG A 153 11.97 -9.36 4.51
N ILE A 154 11.15 -9.43 5.57
CA ILE A 154 10.62 -10.70 6.08
C ILE A 154 9.69 -11.35 5.06
N GLY A 155 8.84 -10.55 4.41
CA GLY A 155 7.93 -11.00 3.37
C GLY A 155 8.64 -11.68 2.21
N GLY A 156 9.79 -11.15 1.80
CA GLY A 156 10.66 -11.77 0.81
C GLY A 156 11.32 -13.07 1.30
N ALA A 157 11.82 -13.09 2.54
CA ALA A 157 12.55 -14.23 3.10
C ALA A 157 11.65 -15.43 3.41
N LYS A 158 10.47 -15.23 4.02
CA LYS A 158 9.55 -16.33 4.36
C LYS A 158 8.90 -17.01 3.14
N ARG A 159 9.03 -16.43 1.94
CA ARG A 159 8.69 -17.10 0.67
C ARG A 159 9.68 -18.19 0.28
N ILE A 160 10.92 -18.15 0.78
CA ILE A 160 11.98 -19.10 0.40
C ILE A 160 11.84 -20.41 1.19
N ASP A 161 11.33 -20.36 2.42
CA ASP A 161 11.30 -21.54 3.31
C ASP A 161 9.94 -22.25 3.37
N GLY A 162 8.88 -21.63 2.86
CA GLY A 162 7.49 -22.11 2.95
C GLY A 162 6.96 -22.79 1.68
N GLY A 163 7.69 -23.76 1.13
CA GLY A 163 7.13 -24.77 0.22
C GLY A 163 6.66 -24.30 -1.16
N ALA A 164 7.60 -24.18 -2.11
CA ALA A 164 7.27 -24.26 -3.53
C ALA A 164 7.67 -25.63 -4.10
N LYS A 165 6.76 -26.61 -4.02
CA LYS A 165 6.54 -27.49 -5.18
C LYS A 165 5.84 -26.64 -6.24
N ALA A 166 6.59 -25.74 -6.87
CA ALA A 166 6.19 -25.09 -8.12
C ALA A 166 6.58 -26.02 -9.26
N THR A 167 5.75 -27.03 -9.52
CA THR A 167 5.74 -27.66 -10.84
C THR A 167 5.27 -26.62 -11.85
N GLY A 168 6.14 -26.26 -12.78
CA GLY A 168 5.76 -25.72 -14.09
C GLY A 168 5.63 -24.20 -14.16
N SER A 169 6.64 -23.59 -14.79
CA SER A 169 6.57 -22.39 -15.63
C SER A 169 5.18 -21.77 -15.84
N SER A 170 4.99 -20.55 -15.34
CA SER A 170 4.12 -19.56 -15.98
C SER A 170 4.71 -18.16 -15.79
N PHE A 171 5.91 -17.96 -16.32
CA PHE A 171 6.46 -16.62 -16.54
C PHE A 171 5.90 -15.99 -17.84
N GLU A 172 4.94 -16.65 -18.50
CA GLU A 172 4.33 -16.20 -19.77
C GLU A 172 3.04 -15.39 -19.60
N LYS A 173 2.55 -15.13 -18.39
CA LYS A 173 1.29 -14.39 -18.18
C LYS A 173 1.43 -13.09 -17.39
N LEU A 174 2.52 -12.37 -17.57
CA LEU A 174 2.60 -10.95 -17.24
C LEU A 174 1.92 -10.17 -18.37
N VAL A 175 0.58 -10.09 -18.31
CA VAL A 175 -0.17 -9.17 -19.18
C VAL A 175 0.08 -7.77 -18.63
N SER A 176 0.64 -6.88 -19.46
CA SER A 176 0.82 -5.48 -19.08
C SER A 176 -0.53 -4.88 -18.68
N ILE A 177 -0.55 -4.04 -17.65
CA ILE A 177 -1.77 -3.33 -17.26
C ILE A 177 -2.31 -2.48 -18.43
N ASP A 178 -1.41 -2.01 -19.31
CA ASP A 178 -1.74 -1.34 -20.57
C ASP A 178 -2.50 -2.28 -21.53
N ASP A 179 -2.14 -3.56 -21.62
CA ASP A 179 -2.79 -4.54 -22.50
C ASP A 179 -4.17 -4.96 -21.97
N TYR A 180 -4.32 -5.06 -20.64
CA TYR A 180 -5.61 -5.33 -20.00
C TYR A 180 -6.58 -4.14 -20.16
N LEU A 181 -6.07 -2.91 -19.98
CA LEU A 181 -6.83 -1.69 -20.22
C LEU A 181 -7.17 -1.50 -21.70
N ASN A 182 -6.24 -1.77 -22.62
CA ASN A 182 -6.49 -1.73 -24.06
C ASN A 182 -7.56 -2.74 -24.48
N GLY A 183 -7.51 -3.99 -23.97
CA GLY A 183 -8.53 -5.00 -24.23
C GLY A 183 -9.93 -4.58 -23.73
N TYR A 184 -10.00 -3.93 -22.57
CA TYR A 184 -11.25 -3.43 -21.99
C TYR A 184 -11.80 -2.19 -22.73
N LEU A 185 -10.91 -1.30 -23.18
CA LEU A 185 -11.26 -0.12 -23.99
C LEU A 185 -11.78 -0.49 -25.38
N ILE A 186 -11.24 -1.56 -25.99
CA ILE A 186 -11.72 -2.10 -27.27
C ILE A 186 -13.11 -2.73 -27.09
N GLN A 187 -13.37 -3.42 -25.98
CA GLN A 187 -14.66 -4.07 -25.73
C GLN A 187 -15.79 -3.06 -25.44
N ARG A 188 -15.47 -1.89 -24.88
CA ARG A 188 -16.44 -0.78 -24.68
C ARG A 188 -16.66 0.11 -25.90
N LYS A 189 -15.73 0.16 -26.86
CA LYS A 189 -15.88 0.97 -28.09
C LYS A 189 -17.01 0.51 -29.02
N SER A 190 -17.62 -0.66 -28.78
CA SER A 190 -18.62 -1.24 -29.67
C SER A 190 -20.09 -0.93 -29.32
N ARG A 191 -20.44 -0.18 -28.25
CA ARG A 191 -21.88 -0.08 -27.93
C ARG A 191 -22.49 1.24 -27.48
N TYR A 192 -21.78 2.32 -27.19
CA TYR A 192 -22.43 3.64 -27.13
C TYR A 192 -21.41 4.76 -27.26
N GLY A 193 -21.72 5.74 -28.11
CA GLY A 193 -20.79 6.78 -28.54
C GLY A 193 -20.33 7.75 -27.46
N LYS A 194 -19.12 8.28 -27.68
CA LYS A 194 -18.55 9.55 -27.20
C LYS A 194 -19.01 10.04 -25.82
N LYS A 195 -18.19 9.76 -24.81
CA LYS A 195 -17.87 10.69 -23.72
C LYS A 195 -16.39 10.55 -23.38
N VAL A 196 -15.59 11.48 -23.88
CA VAL A 196 -14.18 11.67 -23.51
C VAL A 196 -14.21 12.48 -22.22
N GLU A 197 -14.08 11.81 -21.07
CA GLU A 197 -14.12 12.44 -19.75
C GLU A 197 -12.69 12.53 -19.21
N VAL A 198 -12.29 13.74 -18.80
CA VAL A 198 -11.25 14.23 -17.86
C VAL A 198 -10.00 13.37 -17.60
N ILE A 199 -10.14 12.06 -17.41
CA ILE A 199 -9.06 11.08 -17.24
C ILE A 199 -8.15 11.01 -18.48
N ASP A 200 -8.72 11.09 -19.69
CA ASP A 200 -7.94 11.08 -20.94
C ASP A 200 -7.02 12.30 -21.03
N TYR A 201 -7.49 13.47 -20.59
CA TYR A 201 -6.69 14.69 -20.52
C TYR A 201 -5.59 14.58 -19.44
N GLY A 202 -5.94 14.10 -18.24
CA GLY A 202 -4.96 13.91 -17.16
C GLY A 202 -3.83 12.94 -17.51
N LEU A 203 -4.15 11.81 -18.15
CA LEU A 203 -3.15 10.84 -18.60
C LEU A 203 -2.29 11.37 -19.76
N GLN A 204 -2.87 12.17 -20.66
CA GLN A 204 -2.14 12.77 -21.77
C GLN A 204 -1.13 13.81 -21.29
N GLU A 205 -1.49 14.61 -20.28
CA GLU A 205 -0.58 15.55 -19.62
C GLU A 205 0.57 14.80 -18.94
N ILE A 206 0.30 13.77 -18.13
CA ILE A 206 1.34 12.96 -17.45
C ILE A 206 2.31 12.32 -18.45
N ARG A 207 1.80 11.77 -19.57
CA ARG A 207 2.64 11.21 -20.65
C ARG A 207 3.52 12.27 -21.30
N THR A 208 3.04 13.49 -21.42
CA THR A 208 3.80 14.61 -22.00
C THR A 208 4.91 15.05 -21.04
N TYR A 209 4.61 15.19 -19.75
CA TYR A 209 5.61 15.48 -18.72
C TYR A 209 6.69 14.41 -18.62
N PHE A 210 6.31 13.13 -18.68
CA PHE A 210 7.27 12.03 -18.65
C PHE A 210 8.21 12.03 -19.87
N ARG A 211 7.67 12.32 -21.07
CA ARG A 211 8.49 12.45 -22.29
C ARG A 211 9.47 13.62 -22.21
N LEU A 212 9.02 14.77 -21.70
CA LEU A 212 9.88 15.94 -21.49
C LEU A 212 10.96 15.67 -20.43
N PHE A 213 10.61 14.97 -19.35
CA PHE A 213 11.55 14.56 -18.32
C PHE A 213 12.65 13.63 -18.87
N MET A 214 12.27 12.60 -19.63
CA MET A 214 13.23 11.70 -20.28
C MET A 214 14.11 12.43 -21.28
N LEU A 215 13.54 13.32 -22.10
CA LEU A 215 14.30 14.14 -23.05
C LEU A 215 15.31 15.04 -22.31
N SER A 216 14.89 15.69 -21.22
CA SER A 216 15.76 16.54 -20.41
C SER A 216 16.91 15.75 -19.77
N SER A 217 16.63 14.53 -19.30
CA SER A 217 17.63 13.63 -18.70
C SER A 217 18.67 13.19 -19.72
N VAL A 218 18.26 12.87 -20.94
CA VAL A 218 19.17 12.51 -22.05
C VAL A 218 20.01 13.69 -22.48
N LEU A 219 19.43 14.90 -22.58
CA LEU A 219 20.17 16.11 -22.92
C LEU A 219 21.20 16.47 -21.84
N LEU A 220 20.85 16.36 -20.56
CA LEU A 220 21.78 16.57 -19.45
C LEU A 220 22.93 15.56 -19.48
N LEU A 221 22.65 14.28 -19.74
CA LEU A 221 23.66 13.25 -19.91
C LEU A 221 24.62 13.60 -21.06
N PHE A 222 24.09 14.02 -22.21
CA PHE A 222 24.89 14.42 -23.37
C PHE A 222 25.74 15.66 -23.08
N MET A 223 25.19 16.68 -22.40
CA MET A 223 25.94 17.85 -21.96
C MET A 223 27.06 17.49 -20.97
N PHE A 224 26.81 16.56 -20.06
CA PHE A 224 27.83 16.07 -19.11
C PHE A 224 28.95 15.30 -19.82
N CYS A 225 28.60 14.37 -20.72
CA CYS A 225 29.56 13.59 -21.50
C CYS A 225 30.41 14.47 -22.44
N THR A 226 29.81 15.47 -23.10
CA THR A 226 30.54 16.40 -23.96
C THR A 226 31.48 17.32 -23.19
N ARG A 227 31.11 17.70 -21.95
CA ARG A 227 31.97 18.51 -21.08
C ARG A 227 33.17 17.71 -20.56
N ILE A 228 32.98 16.44 -20.20
CA ILE A 228 34.08 15.52 -19.83
C ILE A 228 35.02 15.28 -21.01
N SER A 229 34.49 15.07 -22.22
CA SER A 229 35.30 14.88 -23.43
C SER A 229 36.17 16.09 -23.77
N LYS A 230 35.72 17.32 -23.48
CA LYS A 230 36.52 18.54 -23.69
C LYS A 230 37.56 18.81 -22.59
N GLY A 231 37.38 18.25 -21.38
CA GLY A 231 38.34 18.36 -20.27
C GLY A 231 39.55 17.43 -20.40
N ALA A 232 39.46 16.39 -21.23
CA ALA A 232 40.54 15.45 -21.51
C ALA A 232 41.28 15.81 -22.81
N ARG A 233 42.01 16.94 -22.82
CA ARG A 233 43.11 17.14 -23.78
C ARG A 233 44.43 16.85 -23.05
N PRO A 234 45.32 15.97 -23.56
CA PRO A 234 46.61 15.74 -22.93
C PRO A 234 47.48 16.98 -23.02
N ALA A 235 48.14 17.32 -21.91
CA ALA A 235 49.19 18.33 -21.87
C ALA A 235 50.29 17.97 -22.87
N ALA A 236 50.61 18.88 -23.78
CA ALA A 236 51.76 18.74 -24.65
C ALA A 236 53.03 18.71 -23.78
N VAL A 237 53.78 17.62 -23.88
CA VAL A 237 55.13 17.49 -23.32
C VAL A 237 56.07 18.23 -24.28
N ASN A 238 56.77 19.23 -23.77
CA ASN A 238 57.96 19.83 -24.40
C ASN A 238 59.16 18.91 -24.24
#